data_AF-A0A286AD11-F1
#
_entry.id   AF-A0A286AD11-F1
#
_cell.length_a   1.000
_cell.length_b   1.000
_cell.length_c   1.000
_cell.angle_alpha   90.00
_cell.angle_beta   90.00
_cell.angle_gamma   90.00
#
_symmetry.space_group_name_H-M   'P 1'
#
loop_
_entity.id
_entity.type
_entity.pdbx_description
1 polymer ?
#
loop_
_entity_poly.entity_id
_entity_poly.type
_entity_poly.pdbx_seq_one_letter_code
_entity_poly.pdbx_strand_id
1 'polypeptide(L)'
;MQPEDKLIYFEYIIKGLIDWYTELGEEESANNFSVLKSLKLLFFVSAATSELEKKSILLEEVFDDFYAMPYGHVESSVYKQIKQRNGELNVYTISNSCVKVKQDADFSIFDNLDENIKKEIDLSLDYLKSQNKLLVKFPPFDLVNLSHAWYSWQKYYKMAQRAGVLSNQIPAEVIKSEDKLFKLNPF
;
A
#
# COMPACT_ATOMS: atom_id res chain seq x y z
N MET A 1 3.83 14.97 -2.43
CA MET A 1 5.21 14.61 -2.85
C MET A 1 5.29 14.38 -4.36
N GLN A 2 6.45 14.54 -5.03
CA GLN A 2 6.56 14.25 -6.47
C GLN A 2 6.40 12.74 -6.74
N PRO A 3 5.77 12.32 -7.87
CA PRO A 3 5.51 10.91 -8.14
C PRO A 3 6.74 9.99 -8.12
N GLU A 4 7.90 10.49 -8.55
CA GLU A 4 9.15 9.71 -8.58
C GLU A 4 9.62 9.39 -7.16
N ASP A 5 9.58 10.37 -6.26
CA ASP A 5 9.98 10.21 -4.85
C ASP A 5 9.04 9.25 -4.12
N LYS A 6 7.72 9.35 -4.38
CA LYS A 6 6.72 8.42 -3.84
C LYS A 6 7.07 6.96 -4.19
N LEU A 7 7.62 6.73 -5.38
CA LEU A 7 7.96 5.39 -5.84
C LEU A 7 9.08 4.78 -5.00
N ILE A 8 10.06 5.57 -4.57
CA ILE A 8 11.17 5.08 -3.73
C ILE A 8 10.64 4.72 -2.33
N TYR A 9 9.74 5.52 -1.74
CA TYR A 9 9.07 5.15 -0.47
C TYR A 9 8.17 3.92 -0.63
N PHE A 10 7.48 3.77 -1.77
CA PHE A 10 6.74 2.55 -2.06
C PHE A 10 7.68 1.33 -2.11
N GLU A 11 8.85 1.43 -2.74
CA GLU A 11 9.84 0.35 -2.74
C GLU A 11 10.41 0.07 -1.34
N TYR A 12 10.58 1.09 -0.50
CA TYR A 12 10.95 0.89 0.90
C TYR A 12 9.87 0.10 1.67
N ILE A 13 8.58 0.39 1.43
CA ILE A 13 7.48 -0.42 1.95
C ILE A 13 7.55 -1.86 1.43
N ILE A 14 7.81 -2.06 0.14
CA ILE A 14 7.96 -3.41 -0.45
C ILE A 14 9.08 -4.19 0.22
N LYS A 15 10.23 -3.55 0.48
CA LYS A 15 11.32 -4.15 1.25
C LYS A 15 10.81 -4.62 2.62
N GLY A 16 10.16 -3.75 3.39
CA GLY A 16 9.63 -4.10 4.71
C GLY A 16 8.56 -5.21 4.69
N LEU A 17 7.74 -5.28 3.63
CA LEU A 17 6.77 -6.36 3.43
C LEU A 17 7.43 -7.69 3.09
N ILE A 18 8.51 -7.69 2.30
CA ILE A 18 9.33 -8.87 2.01
C ILE A 18 10.03 -9.35 3.27
N ASP A 19 10.64 -8.44 4.03
CA ASP A 19 11.28 -8.75 5.32
C ASP A 19 10.27 -9.41 6.25
N TRP A 20 9.07 -8.83 6.42
CA TRP A 20 7.98 -9.44 7.19
C TRP A 20 7.56 -10.81 6.62
N TYR A 21 7.45 -10.98 5.30
CA TYR A 21 7.13 -12.28 4.71
C TYR A 21 8.17 -13.35 5.06
N THR A 22 9.46 -13.01 5.01
CA THR A 22 10.56 -13.93 5.36
C THR A 22 10.62 -14.24 6.85
N GLU A 23 10.28 -13.29 7.74
CA GLU A 23 10.14 -13.54 9.18
C GLU A 23 9.06 -14.60 9.50
N LEU A 24 8.10 -14.82 8.59
CA LEU A 24 7.10 -15.89 8.71
C LEU A 24 7.60 -17.26 8.23
N GLY A 25 8.89 -17.36 7.86
CA GLY A 25 9.54 -18.59 7.40
C GLY A 25 9.38 -18.86 5.91
N GLU A 26 8.92 -17.87 5.13
CA GLU A 26 8.77 -17.99 3.69
C GLU A 26 10.03 -17.54 2.94
N GLU A 27 10.27 -18.11 1.76
CA GLU A 27 11.37 -17.66 0.90
C GLU A 27 11.00 -16.36 0.17
N GLU A 28 11.92 -15.39 0.12
CA GLU A 28 11.73 -14.15 -0.64
C GLU A 28 11.35 -14.41 -2.10
N SER A 29 12.00 -15.38 -2.74
CA SER A 29 11.77 -15.77 -4.14
C SER A 29 10.36 -16.32 -4.40
N ALA A 30 9.68 -16.79 -3.34
CA ALA A 30 8.34 -17.37 -3.38
C ALA A 30 7.22 -16.35 -3.09
N ASN A 31 7.56 -15.06 -2.90
CA ASN A 31 6.54 -14.04 -2.67
C ASN A 31 5.53 -13.98 -3.83
N ASN A 32 4.27 -13.70 -3.48
CA ASN A 32 3.18 -13.49 -4.43
C ASN A 32 2.71 -12.03 -4.46
N PHE A 33 3.62 -11.09 -4.23
CA PHE A 33 3.34 -9.65 -4.22
C PHE A 33 3.12 -9.14 -5.64
N SER A 34 1.93 -9.38 -6.17
CA SER A 34 1.49 -8.77 -7.43
C SER A 34 1.29 -7.27 -7.29
N VAL A 35 1.25 -6.53 -8.41
CA VAL A 35 0.85 -5.10 -8.42
C VAL A 35 -0.40 -4.85 -7.58
N LEU A 36 -1.44 -5.68 -7.74
CA LEU A 36 -2.67 -5.55 -6.96
C LEU A 36 -2.41 -5.71 -5.46
N LYS A 37 -1.74 -6.80 -5.06
CA LYS A 37 -1.45 -7.09 -3.66
C LYS A 37 -0.59 -6.00 -3.03
N SER A 38 0.46 -5.56 -3.71
CA SER A 38 1.34 -4.49 -3.27
C SER A 38 0.61 -3.16 -3.07
N LEU A 39 -0.32 -2.80 -3.96
CA LEU A 39 -1.15 -1.60 -3.80
C LEU A 39 -2.15 -1.72 -2.64
N LYS A 40 -2.67 -2.92 -2.35
CA LYS A 40 -3.51 -3.14 -1.15
C LYS A 40 -2.70 -2.98 0.12
N LEU A 41 -1.52 -3.60 0.17
CA LEU A 41 -0.64 -3.50 1.33
C LEU A 41 -0.14 -2.07 1.53
N LEU A 42 0.16 -1.33 0.44
CA LEU A 42 0.46 0.10 0.50
C LEU A 42 -0.67 0.88 1.19
N PHE A 43 -1.93 0.68 0.79
CA PHE A 43 -3.06 1.33 1.45
C PHE A 43 -3.12 1.00 2.95
N PHE A 44 -3.00 -0.28 3.33
CA PHE A 44 -3.05 -0.66 4.73
C PHE A 44 -1.89 -0.08 5.54
N VAL A 45 -0.68 -0.03 4.97
CA VAL A 45 0.49 0.61 5.61
C VAL A 45 0.24 2.09 5.80
N SER A 46 -0.19 2.81 4.75
CA SER A 46 -0.44 4.26 4.84
C SER A 46 -1.51 4.61 5.87
N ALA A 47 -2.54 3.78 6.01
CA ALA A 47 -3.64 4.02 6.95
C ALA A 47 -3.38 3.51 8.38
N ALA A 48 -2.33 2.70 8.59
CA ALA A 48 -2.13 1.86 9.78
C ALA A 48 -2.23 2.62 11.10
N THR A 49 -1.44 3.69 11.23
CA THR A 49 -1.27 4.52 12.43
C THR A 49 -2.06 5.82 12.36
N SER A 50 -2.90 5.98 11.31
CA SER A 50 -3.57 7.25 11.05
C SER A 50 -4.71 7.54 12.04
N GLU A 51 -4.77 8.78 12.53
CA GLU A 51 -5.80 9.25 13.48
C GLU A 51 -6.37 10.57 12.98
N LEU A 52 -7.68 10.81 13.15
CA LEU A 52 -8.37 11.99 12.61
C LEU A 52 -7.70 13.32 13.00
N GLU A 53 -7.40 13.48 14.30
CA GLU A 53 -6.89 14.73 14.88
C GLU A 53 -5.38 14.93 14.72
N LYS A 54 -4.67 13.94 14.15
CA LYS A 54 -3.21 14.00 13.95
C LYS A 54 -2.89 14.06 12.47
N LYS A 55 -1.85 14.80 12.10
CA LYS A 55 -1.33 14.79 10.73
C LYS A 55 -0.78 13.40 10.41
N SER A 56 -1.26 12.77 9.35
CA SER A 56 -0.71 11.51 8.83
C SER A 56 0.26 11.80 7.70
N ILE A 57 1.56 11.64 7.96
CA ILE A 57 2.59 11.86 6.94
C ILE A 57 2.35 10.97 5.71
N LEU A 58 1.96 9.71 5.93
CA LEU A 58 1.74 8.77 4.84
C LEU A 58 0.48 9.07 4.02
N LEU A 59 -0.64 9.49 4.63
CA LEU A 59 -1.88 9.77 3.88
C LEU A 59 -1.99 11.21 3.34
N GLU A 60 -1.27 12.16 3.93
CA GLU A 60 -1.43 13.59 3.61
C GLU A 60 -0.23 14.20 2.89
N GLU A 61 0.96 13.57 2.93
CA GLU A 61 2.18 14.12 2.31
C GLU A 61 2.80 13.19 1.26
N VAL A 62 2.92 11.89 1.59
CA VAL A 62 3.58 10.89 0.76
C VAL A 62 2.61 10.25 -0.21
N PHE A 63 1.59 9.55 0.28
CA PHE A 63 0.61 8.78 -0.50
C PHE A 63 -0.75 9.48 -0.45
N ASP A 64 -0.80 10.72 -0.94
CA ASP A 64 -1.96 11.63 -0.88
C ASP A 64 -2.98 11.44 -2.03
N ASP A 65 -2.78 10.47 -2.92
CA ASP A 65 -3.55 10.31 -4.16
C ASP A 65 -4.38 9.00 -4.17
N PHE A 66 -5.05 8.66 -3.07
CA PHE A 66 -5.89 7.46 -2.96
C PHE A 66 -7.23 7.62 -3.68
N TYR A 67 -7.61 6.61 -4.47
CA TYR A 67 -8.88 6.51 -5.18
C TYR A 67 -9.61 5.23 -4.81
N ALA A 68 -10.93 5.31 -4.72
CA ALA A 68 -11.78 4.13 -4.69
C ALA A 68 -11.93 3.60 -6.12
N MET A 69 -11.38 2.41 -6.40
CA MET A 69 -11.41 1.75 -7.71
C MET A 69 -12.08 0.36 -7.60
N PRO A 70 -12.39 -0.35 -8.71
CA PRO A 70 -13.11 -1.62 -8.65
C PRO A 70 -12.44 -2.66 -7.74
N TYR A 71 -11.11 -2.64 -7.65
CA TYR A 71 -10.31 -3.54 -6.82
C TYR A 71 -9.83 -2.91 -5.50
N GLY A 72 -10.57 -1.95 -4.94
CA GLY A 72 -10.28 -1.33 -3.64
C GLY A 72 -9.59 0.03 -3.75
N HIS A 73 -8.96 0.50 -2.66
CA HIS A 73 -8.17 1.74 -2.63
C HIS A 73 -6.89 1.65 -3.45
N VAL A 74 -6.63 2.62 -4.32
CA VAL A 74 -5.42 2.64 -5.13
C VAL A 74 -4.76 4.00 -4.98
N GLU A 75 -3.50 4.03 -4.56
CA GLU A 75 -2.67 5.23 -4.69
C GLU A 75 -2.36 5.40 -6.18
N SER A 76 -3.04 6.38 -6.79
CA SER A 76 -3.08 6.52 -8.25
C SER A 76 -1.76 7.03 -8.82
N SER A 77 -0.98 7.80 -8.06
CA SER A 77 0.34 8.29 -8.49
C SER A 77 1.35 7.15 -8.60
N VAL A 78 1.43 6.28 -7.58
CA VAL A 78 2.25 5.07 -7.56
C VAL A 78 1.79 4.09 -8.64
N TYR A 79 0.49 3.84 -8.76
CA TYR A 79 -0.03 2.93 -9.79
C TYR A 79 0.30 3.41 -11.21
N LYS A 80 0.16 4.70 -11.50
CA LYS A 80 0.54 5.29 -12.80
C LYS A 80 2.02 5.10 -13.08
N GLN A 81 2.90 5.34 -12.10
CA GLN A 81 4.35 5.13 -12.23
C GLN A 81 4.68 3.66 -12.53
N ILE A 82 4.10 2.71 -11.79
CA ILE A 82 4.25 1.27 -12.06
C ILE A 82 3.84 0.95 -13.51
N LYS A 83 2.70 1.48 -13.97
CA LYS A 83 2.21 1.24 -15.33
C LYS A 83 3.09 1.86 -16.41
N GLN A 84 3.52 3.11 -16.23
CA GLN A 84 4.36 3.84 -17.18
C GLN A 84 5.73 3.20 -17.33
N ARG A 85 6.28 2.66 -16.24
CA ARG A 85 7.55 1.93 -16.22
C ARG A 85 7.41 0.44 -16.55
N ASN A 86 6.20 -0.03 -16.89
CA ASN A 86 5.90 -1.43 -17.15
C ASN A 86 6.38 -2.39 -16.04
N GLY A 87 6.27 -1.96 -14.78
CA GLY A 87 6.71 -2.72 -13.61
C GLY A 87 8.20 -2.58 -13.26
N GLU A 88 8.99 -1.85 -14.05
CA GLU A 88 10.41 -1.60 -13.78
C GLU A 88 10.59 -0.46 -12.76
N LEU A 89 10.78 -0.81 -11.49
CA LEU A 89 11.00 0.16 -10.41
C LEU A 89 12.51 0.46 -10.26
N ASN A 90 12.97 1.09 -9.17
CA ASN A 90 14.39 1.44 -9.05
C ASN A 90 15.22 0.23 -8.58
N VAL A 91 14.77 -0.49 -7.56
CA VAL A 91 15.44 -1.69 -7.02
C VAL A 91 14.70 -2.98 -7.33
N TYR A 92 13.41 -2.90 -7.64
CA TYR A 92 12.56 -4.06 -7.92
C TYR A 92 11.98 -4.07 -9.33
N THR A 93 11.61 -5.25 -9.82
CA THR A 93 10.64 -5.42 -10.90
C THR A 93 9.37 -6.03 -10.31
N ILE A 94 8.22 -5.39 -10.54
CA ILE A 94 6.90 -5.85 -10.07
C ILE A 94 6.03 -6.30 -11.23
N SER A 95 5.35 -7.43 -11.05
CA SER A 95 4.48 -8.05 -12.06
C SER A 95 3.09 -8.32 -11.50
N ASN A 96 2.22 -8.96 -12.29
CA ASN A 96 0.91 -9.40 -11.81
C ASN A 96 0.95 -10.64 -10.91
N SER A 97 2.13 -11.20 -10.63
CA SER A 97 2.28 -12.38 -9.77
C SER A 97 3.23 -12.20 -8.60
N CYS A 98 4.29 -11.41 -8.75
CA CYS A 98 5.36 -11.28 -7.76
C CYS A 98 6.17 -9.99 -7.91
N VAL A 99 6.96 -9.68 -6.88
CA VAL A 99 8.07 -8.73 -6.89
C VAL A 99 9.40 -9.50 -6.96
N LYS A 100 10.37 -8.98 -7.70
CA LYS A 100 11.74 -9.50 -7.76
C LYS A 100 12.76 -8.38 -7.60
N VAL A 101 13.87 -8.65 -6.92
CA VAL A 101 15.04 -7.75 -6.88
C VAL A 101 15.70 -7.72 -8.26
N LYS A 102 16.08 -6.52 -8.71
CA LYS A 102 16.84 -6.35 -9.95
C LYS A 102 18.28 -6.85 -9.80
N GLN A 103 18.87 -7.31 -10.89
CA GLN A 103 20.25 -7.81 -10.87
C GLN A 103 21.26 -6.72 -10.47
N ASP A 104 20.98 -5.48 -10.84
CA ASP A 104 21.76 -4.27 -10.60
C ASP A 104 21.13 -3.37 -9.53
N ALA A 105 20.30 -3.94 -8.64
CA ALA A 105 19.63 -3.19 -7.59
C ALA A 105 20.63 -2.49 -6.65
N ASP A 106 20.49 -1.18 -6.51
CA ASP A 106 21.23 -0.37 -5.54
C ASP A 106 20.32 0.04 -4.37
N PHE A 107 20.44 -0.68 -3.26
CA PHE A 107 19.66 -0.41 -2.05
C PHE A 107 20.08 0.86 -1.31
N SER A 108 21.23 1.46 -1.64
CA SER A 108 21.66 2.74 -1.03
C SER A 108 20.74 3.91 -1.39
N ILE A 109 19.86 3.74 -2.39
CA ILE A 109 18.79 4.69 -2.68
C ILE A 109 17.90 4.96 -1.47
N PHE A 110 17.77 3.99 -0.54
CA PHE A 110 17.00 4.13 0.69
C PHE A 110 17.71 4.91 1.80
N ASP A 111 19.02 5.13 1.69
CA ASP A 111 19.80 5.87 2.69
C ASP A 111 19.51 7.37 2.64
N ASN A 112 19.03 7.87 1.50
CA ASN A 112 18.71 9.29 1.29
C ASN A 112 17.23 9.63 1.55
N LEU A 113 16.42 8.65 1.95
CA LEU A 113 15.02 8.89 2.30
C LEU A 113 14.92 9.67 3.62
N ASP A 114 13.86 10.48 3.75
CA ASP A 114 13.60 11.24 4.97
C ASP A 114 13.36 10.29 6.15
N GLU A 115 14.17 10.45 7.20
CA GLU A 115 14.17 9.57 8.38
C GLU A 115 12.83 9.59 9.14
N ASN A 116 12.09 10.70 9.13
CA ASN A 116 10.77 10.72 9.77
C ASN A 116 9.76 9.89 8.97
N ILE A 117 9.82 9.95 7.64
CA ILE A 117 8.94 9.15 6.77
C ILE A 117 9.28 7.66 6.89
N LYS A 118 10.57 7.30 6.86
CA LYS A 118 11.03 5.90 7.08
C LYS A 118 10.52 5.37 8.41
N LYS A 119 10.71 6.13 9.48
CA LYS A 119 10.24 5.75 10.82
C LYS A 119 8.72 5.56 10.86
N GLU A 120 7.95 6.40 10.19
CA GLU A 120 6.48 6.24 10.12
C GLU A 120 6.08 4.99 9.34
N ILE A 121 6.80 4.65 8.26
CA ILE A 121 6.60 3.40 7.52
C ILE A 121 6.90 2.19 8.42
N ASP A 122 8.04 2.21 9.11
CA ASP A 122 8.46 1.10 9.97
C ASP A 122 7.47 0.89 11.13
N LEU A 123 7.04 1.99 11.78
CA LEU A 123 6.00 1.96 12.82
C LEU A 123 4.67 1.42 12.28
N SER A 124 4.29 1.80 11.07
CA SER A 124 3.07 1.33 10.42
C SER A 124 3.12 -0.16 10.11
N LEU A 125 4.25 -0.66 9.60
CA LEU A 125 4.47 -2.08 9.36
C LEU A 125 4.42 -2.90 10.65
N ASP A 126 5.09 -2.44 11.71
CA ASP A 126 5.09 -3.10 13.02
C ASP A 126 3.69 -3.09 13.65
N TYR A 127 2.97 -1.97 13.54
CA TYR A 127 1.59 -1.90 14.00
C TYR A 127 0.70 -2.88 13.24
N LEU A 128 0.74 -2.92 11.91
CA LEU A 128 -0.01 -3.90 11.12
C LEU A 128 0.34 -5.34 11.49
N LYS A 129 1.63 -5.63 11.70
CA LYS A 129 2.12 -6.95 12.13
C LYS A 129 1.55 -7.34 13.49
N SER A 130 1.47 -6.39 14.42
CA SER A 130 0.84 -6.60 15.74
C SER A 130 -0.67 -6.87 15.64
N GLN A 131 -1.35 -6.23 14.68
CA GLN A 131 -2.78 -6.39 14.47
C GLN A 131 -3.08 -7.72 13.77
N ASN A 132 -2.42 -8.02 12.65
CA ASN A 132 -2.60 -9.25 11.89
C ASN A 132 -1.27 -9.74 11.30
N LYS A 133 -0.60 -10.63 12.03
CA LYS A 133 0.68 -11.25 11.64
C LYS A 133 0.66 -11.93 10.26
N LEU A 134 -0.50 -12.41 9.79
CA LEU A 134 -0.64 -13.14 8.52
C LEU A 134 -1.10 -12.26 7.36
N LEU A 135 -1.29 -10.95 7.56
CA LEU A 135 -1.82 -10.03 6.54
C LEU A 135 -1.02 -10.09 5.24
N VAL A 136 0.32 -10.10 5.32
CA VAL A 136 1.21 -10.21 4.15
C VAL A 136 1.09 -11.55 3.43
N LYS A 137 0.54 -12.60 4.06
CA LYS A 137 0.28 -13.89 3.41
C LYS A 137 -1.08 -13.97 2.74
N PHE A 138 -1.97 -13.00 2.96
CA PHE A 138 -3.31 -13.05 2.37
C PHE A 138 -3.24 -13.08 0.84
N PRO A 139 -4.08 -13.89 0.17
CA PRO A 139 -4.30 -13.80 -1.26
C PRO A 139 -4.71 -12.38 -1.69
N PRO A 140 -4.37 -11.96 -2.93
CA PRO A 140 -4.73 -10.62 -3.41
C PRO A 140 -6.22 -10.29 -3.28
N PHE A 141 -7.12 -11.24 -3.54
CA PHE A 141 -8.56 -11.03 -3.45
C PHE A 141 -9.07 -10.91 -2.00
N ASP A 142 -8.42 -11.55 -1.04
CA ASP A 142 -8.77 -11.39 0.38
C ASP A 142 -8.40 -9.98 0.87
N LEU A 143 -7.28 -9.43 0.38
CA LEU A 143 -6.91 -8.04 0.62
C LEU A 143 -7.85 -7.05 -0.08
N VAL A 144 -8.36 -7.38 -1.27
CA VAL A 144 -9.40 -6.60 -1.95
C VAL A 144 -10.66 -6.58 -1.10
N ASN A 145 -11.16 -7.76 -0.69
CA ASN A 145 -12.35 -7.89 0.16
C ASN A 145 -12.19 -7.13 1.47
N LEU A 146 -11.01 -7.22 2.10
CA LEU A 146 -10.69 -6.47 3.30
C LEU A 146 -10.73 -4.96 3.04
N SER A 147 -10.14 -4.48 1.95
CA SER A 147 -10.19 -3.05 1.58
C SER A 147 -11.61 -2.57 1.24
N HIS A 148 -12.45 -3.44 0.68
CA HIS A 148 -13.85 -3.13 0.38
C HIS A 148 -14.72 -3.00 1.63
N ALA A 149 -14.29 -3.54 2.77
CA ALA A 149 -14.99 -3.40 4.04
C ALA A 149 -14.87 -1.98 4.63
N TRP A 150 -13.90 -1.17 4.18
CA TRP A 150 -13.71 0.20 4.64
C TRP A 150 -14.79 1.13 4.07
N TYR A 151 -15.32 2.00 4.92
CA TYR A 151 -16.34 2.98 4.57
C TYR A 151 -15.87 3.93 3.46
N SER A 152 -14.62 4.40 3.52
CA SER A 152 -14.09 5.30 2.49
C SER A 152 -14.21 4.70 1.10
N TRP A 153 -13.84 3.43 0.91
CA TRP A 153 -13.97 2.79 -0.38
C TRP A 153 -15.44 2.66 -0.79
N GLN A 154 -16.30 2.16 0.09
CA GLN A 154 -17.73 1.95 -0.22
C GLN A 154 -18.42 3.25 -0.65
N LYS A 155 -18.20 4.34 0.10
CA LYS A 155 -18.78 5.64 -0.18
C LYS A 155 -18.32 6.17 -1.53
N TYR A 156 -17.00 6.24 -1.74
CA TYR A 156 -16.43 6.91 -2.91
C TYR A 156 -16.55 6.07 -4.18
N TYR A 157 -16.50 4.74 -4.08
CA TYR A 157 -16.79 3.88 -5.22
C TYR A 157 -18.27 3.97 -5.64
N LYS A 158 -19.21 4.04 -4.68
CA LYS A 158 -20.63 4.28 -4.99
C LYS A 158 -20.85 5.65 -5.64
N MET A 159 -20.09 6.67 -5.25
CA MET A 159 -20.10 7.97 -5.93
C MET A 159 -19.59 7.86 -7.37
N ALA A 160 -18.49 7.14 -7.60
CA ALA A 160 -17.96 6.87 -8.95
C ALA A 160 -19.04 6.20 -9.84
N GLN A 161 -19.66 5.14 -9.33
CA GLN A 161 -20.70 4.40 -10.05
C GLN A 161 -21.89 5.29 -10.43
N ARG A 162 -22.36 6.16 -9.51
CA ARG A 162 -23.44 7.11 -9.78
C ARG A 162 -23.08 8.15 -10.84
N ALA A 163 -21.80 8.52 -10.92
CA ALA A 163 -21.28 9.44 -11.93
C ALA A 163 -20.90 8.74 -13.25
N GLY A 164 -21.08 7.43 -13.38
CA GLY A 164 -20.72 6.67 -14.58
C GLY A 164 -19.21 6.53 -14.82
N VAL A 165 -18.39 6.71 -13.78
CA VAL A 165 -16.92 6.56 -13.84
C VAL A 165 -16.46 5.38 -12.98
N LEU A 166 -15.24 4.90 -13.22
CA LEU A 166 -14.70 3.73 -12.52
C LEU A 166 -13.91 4.07 -11.25
N SER A 167 -13.75 5.36 -10.92
CA SER A 167 -12.97 5.77 -9.77
C SER A 167 -13.40 7.11 -9.21
N ASN A 168 -13.22 7.31 -7.90
CA ASN A 168 -13.37 8.61 -7.25
C ASN A 168 -12.24 8.81 -6.22
N GLN A 169 -11.72 10.03 -6.10
CA GLN A 169 -10.66 10.35 -5.15
C GLN A 169 -11.22 10.28 -3.73
N ILE A 170 -10.45 9.70 -2.80
CA ILE A 170 -10.80 9.58 -1.40
C ILE A 170 -9.98 10.63 -0.63
N PRO A 171 -10.61 11.59 0.06
CA PRO A 171 -9.91 12.50 0.96
C PRO A 171 -9.29 11.76 2.14
N ALA A 172 -8.07 12.15 2.52
CA ALA A 172 -7.32 11.54 3.61
C ALA A 172 -8.10 11.57 4.94
N GLU A 173 -8.84 12.63 5.20
CA GLU A 173 -9.67 12.82 6.40
C GLU A 173 -10.74 11.74 6.55
N VAL A 174 -11.25 11.21 5.43
CA VAL A 174 -12.23 10.11 5.47
C VAL A 174 -11.55 8.80 5.87
N ILE A 175 -10.36 8.53 5.34
CA ILE A 175 -9.57 7.33 5.71
C ILE A 175 -9.14 7.41 7.18
N LYS A 176 -8.77 8.60 7.65
CA LYS A 176 -8.34 8.84 9.03
C LYS A 176 -9.49 8.72 10.04
N SER A 177 -10.70 9.11 9.67
CA SER A 177 -11.86 9.13 10.58
C SER A 177 -12.55 7.78 10.78
N GLU A 178 -12.29 6.80 9.92
CA GLU A 178 -12.93 5.48 10.03
C GLU A 178 -12.12 4.47 10.86
N ASP A 179 -12.80 3.40 11.26
CA ASP A 179 -12.19 2.26 11.94
C ASP A 179 -11.26 1.50 10.98
N LYS A 180 -10.09 1.13 11.49
CA LYS A 180 -9.05 0.48 10.70
C LYS A 180 -9.28 -1.03 10.70
N LEU A 181 -9.53 -1.60 9.53
CA LEU A 181 -9.83 -3.02 9.37
C LEU A 181 -8.62 -3.76 8.79
N PHE A 182 -7.97 -4.59 9.62
CA PHE A 182 -6.83 -5.42 9.22
C PHE A 182 -7.09 -6.93 9.29
N LYS A 183 -8.32 -7.32 9.62
CA LYS A 183 -8.76 -8.72 9.69
C LYS A 183 -10.07 -8.86 8.95
N LEU A 184 -10.24 -9.99 8.27
CA LEU A 184 -11.56 -10.42 7.83
C LEU A 184 -12.33 -10.87 9.08
N ASN A 185 -13.51 -10.30 9.33
CA ASN A 185 -14.35 -10.80 10.41
C ASN A 185 -14.75 -12.24 10.09
N PRO A 186 -14.54 -13.21 11.00
CA PRO A 186 -15.13 -14.52 10.84
C PRO A 186 -16.65 -14.35 10.93
N PHE A 187 -17.36 -14.75 9.86
CA PHE A 187 -18.80 -14.90 9.88
C PHE A 187 -19.21 -16.11 10.72
#